data_AF-A0A3D3CWT8-F1
#
_entry.id   AF-A0A3D3CWT8-F1
#
_cell.length_a   1.000
_cell.length_b   1.000
_cell.length_c   1.000
_cell.angle_alpha   90.00
_cell.angle_beta   90.00
_cell.angle_gamma   90.00
#
_symmetry.space_group_name_H-M   'P 1'
#
loop_
_entity.id
_entity.type
_entity.pdbx_description
1 polymer ?
#
loop_
_entity_poly.entity_id
_entity_poly.type
_entity_poly.pdbx_seq_one_letter_code
_entity_poly.pdbx_strand_id
1 'polypeptide(L)'
;SFDNMDAVVTAIRSGNVNQLSAYFDVWVDISLPDKSDTYSKAQAGMVIGDFFNTNGVKNFKLIQQGESGGTFFCSGILQTRLGNYRTTLFFKQKGDKQFLEEIRFQPLV
;
A
#
# COMPACT_ATOMS: atom_id res chain seq x y z
N SER A 1 2.54 -5.85 -17.80
CA SER A 1 1.36 -6.14 -16.96
C SER A 1 1.83 -6.34 -15.54
N PHE A 2 1.11 -5.78 -14.55
CA PHE A 2 1.36 -6.10 -13.14
C PHE A 2 0.44 -7.26 -12.73
N ASP A 3 0.98 -8.48 -12.80
CA ASP A 3 0.17 -9.71 -12.68
C ASP A 3 -0.36 -9.94 -11.26
N ASN A 4 0.15 -9.20 -10.27
CA ASN A 4 -0.22 -9.34 -8.86
C ASN A 4 -1.21 -8.28 -8.34
N MET A 5 -1.78 -7.43 -9.21
CA MET A 5 -2.62 -6.31 -8.77
C MET A 5 -3.81 -6.77 -7.93
N ASP A 6 -4.51 -7.82 -8.35
CA ASP A 6 -5.69 -8.32 -7.66
C ASP A 6 -5.37 -8.82 -6.24
N ALA A 7 -4.22 -9.45 -6.07
CA ALA A 7 -3.75 -9.93 -4.78
C ALA A 7 -3.37 -8.78 -3.85
N VAL A 8 -2.67 -7.75 -4.35
CA VAL A 8 -2.40 -6.50 -3.62
C VAL A 8 -3.70 -5.83 -3.18
N VAL A 9 -4.64 -5.65 -4.11
CA VAL A 9 -5.94 -5.02 -3.85
C VAL A 9 -6.72 -5.82 -2.80
N THR A 10 -6.66 -7.16 -2.84
CA THR A 10 -7.31 -8.03 -1.86
C THR A 10 -6.67 -7.91 -0.47
N ALA A 11 -5.34 -7.87 -0.39
CA ALA A 11 -4.62 -7.71 0.86
C ALA A 11 -4.96 -6.37 1.54
N ILE A 12 -4.98 -5.26 0.77
CA ILE A 12 -5.35 -3.94 1.29
C ILE A 12 -6.82 -3.91 1.69
N ARG A 13 -7.72 -4.45 0.86
CA ARG A 13 -9.17 -4.48 1.13
C ARG A 13 -9.51 -5.16 2.45
N SER A 14 -8.77 -6.21 2.79
CA SER A 14 -8.94 -6.98 4.02
C SER A 14 -8.11 -6.44 5.21
N GLY A 15 -7.26 -5.43 4.99
CA GLY A 15 -6.31 -4.95 6.01
C GLY A 15 -5.26 -6.00 6.40
N ASN A 16 -4.96 -6.97 5.54
CA ASN A 16 -4.04 -8.07 5.83
C ASN A 16 -2.60 -7.69 5.45
N VAL A 17 -1.86 -7.14 6.42
CA VAL A 17 -0.46 -6.73 6.19
C VAL A 17 0.46 -7.92 5.90
N ASN A 18 0.18 -9.12 6.41
CA ASN A 18 0.99 -10.30 6.13
C ASN A 18 0.95 -10.66 4.64
N GLN A 19 -0.23 -10.63 4.03
CA GLN A 19 -0.37 -10.83 2.58
C GLN A 19 0.27 -9.68 1.80
N LEU A 20 0.09 -8.44 2.23
CA LEU A 20 0.66 -7.29 1.53
C LEU A 20 2.21 -7.29 1.57
N SER A 21 2.79 -7.75 2.68
CA SER A 21 4.25 -7.77 2.90
C SER A 21 5.00 -8.69 1.94
N ALA A 22 4.30 -9.64 1.31
CA ALA A 22 4.87 -10.48 0.25
C ALA A 22 5.40 -9.63 -0.92
N TYR A 23 4.79 -8.46 -1.15
CA TYR A 23 5.13 -7.55 -2.23
C TYR A 23 6.13 -6.46 -1.83
N PHE A 24 6.48 -6.32 -0.54
CA PHE A 24 7.41 -5.26 -0.11
C PHE A 24 8.80 -5.45 -0.69
N ASP A 25 9.37 -4.35 -1.15
CA ASP A 25 10.80 -4.23 -1.36
C ASP A 25 11.56 -4.28 -0.01
N VAL A 26 12.89 -4.38 -0.07
CA VAL A 26 13.80 -4.33 1.07
C VAL A 26 13.64 -3.03 1.86
N TRP A 27 13.40 -1.92 1.15
CA TRP A 27 13.12 -0.60 1.70
C TRP A 27 11.82 -0.08 1.12
N VAL A 28 10.92 0.39 1.99
CA VAL A 28 9.61 0.91 1.63
C VAL A 28 9.44 2.30 2.21
N ASP A 29 9.12 3.26 1.36
CA ASP A 29 8.74 4.61 1.75
C ASP A 29 7.28 4.60 2.19
N ILE A 30 7.02 5.04 3.41
CA ILE A 30 5.67 5.05 3.98
C ILE A 30 5.32 6.48 4.36
N SER A 31 4.29 7.02 3.71
CA SER A 31 3.70 8.30 4.08
C SER A 31 2.38 8.09 4.82
N LEU A 32 2.41 8.33 6.13
CA LEU A 32 1.25 8.47 7.01
C LEU A 32 0.78 9.93 7.03
N PRO A 33 -0.40 10.24 7.60
CA PRO A 33 -0.92 11.62 7.67
C PRO A 33 0.03 12.63 8.32
N ASP A 34 0.78 12.21 9.32
CA ASP A 34 1.64 13.04 10.18
C ASP A 34 3.13 12.73 10.04
N LYS A 35 3.48 11.61 9.42
CA LYS A 35 4.87 11.14 9.29
C LYS A 35 5.13 10.53 7.91
N SER A 36 6.26 10.87 7.30
CA SER A 36 6.78 10.16 6.14
C SER A 36 8.23 9.76 6.40
N ASP A 37 8.59 8.50 6.12
CA ASP A 37 9.91 7.93 6.43
C ASP A 37 10.14 6.64 5.61
N THR A 38 11.40 6.20 5.54
CA THR A 38 11.79 4.96 4.85
C THR A 38 12.04 3.85 5.85
N TYR A 39 11.46 2.67 5.62
CA TYR A 39 11.54 1.54 6.55
C TYR A 39 12.07 0.29 5.86
N SER A 40 12.79 -0.55 6.62
CA SER A 40 13.08 -1.91 6.14
C SER A 40 11.80 -2.71 5.95
N LYS A 41 11.81 -3.76 5.12
CA LYS A 41 10.66 -4.65 4.90
C LYS A 41 9.95 -5.10 6.19
N ALA A 42 10.71 -5.48 7.22
CA ALA A 42 10.16 -5.91 8.50
C ALA A 42 9.48 -4.76 9.25
N GLN A 43 10.13 -3.58 9.30
CA GLN A 43 9.58 -2.38 9.93
C GLN A 43 8.35 -1.86 9.18
N ALA A 44 8.36 -1.90 7.84
CA ALA A 44 7.23 -1.53 7.01
C ALA A 44 6.00 -2.39 7.34
N GLY A 45 6.20 -3.70 7.57
CA GLY A 45 5.14 -4.60 8.03
C GLY A 45 4.54 -4.19 9.37
N MET A 46 5.38 -3.78 10.33
CA MET A 46 4.91 -3.28 11.63
C MET A 46 4.12 -1.96 11.46
N VAL A 47 4.69 -0.98 10.77
CA VAL A 47 4.08 0.35 10.59
C VAL A 47 2.73 0.28 9.87
N ILE A 48 2.66 -0.47 8.76
CA ILE A 48 1.41 -0.62 7.99
C ILE A 48 0.39 -1.46 8.76
N GLY A 49 0.85 -2.50 9.47
CA GLY A 49 0.00 -3.32 10.34
C GLY A 49 -0.64 -2.50 11.45
N ASP A 50 0.15 -1.68 12.14
CA ASP A 50 -0.33 -0.78 13.18
C ASP A 50 -1.32 0.25 12.63
N PHE A 51 -1.05 0.80 11.44
CA PHE A 51 -1.97 1.71 10.76
C PHE A 51 -3.31 1.02 10.42
N PHE A 52 -3.28 -0.20 9.87
CA PHE A 52 -4.49 -0.96 9.54
C PHE A 52 -5.30 -1.34 10.79
N ASN A 53 -4.63 -1.77 11.86
CA ASN A 53 -5.27 -2.17 13.12
C ASN A 53 -5.88 -0.95 13.84
N THR A 54 -5.12 0.13 13.97
CA THR A 54 -5.56 1.36 14.66
C THR A 54 -6.77 1.97 13.98
N ASN A 55 -6.74 2.09 12.65
CA ASN A 55 -7.85 2.69 11.90
C ASN A 55 -9.01 1.71 11.67
N GLY A 56 -8.75 0.40 11.75
CA GLY A 56 -9.73 -0.65 11.53
C GLY A 56 -10.24 -0.68 10.08
N VAL A 57 -9.41 -1.18 9.16
CA VAL A 57 -9.78 -1.31 7.73
C VAL A 57 -11.11 -2.04 7.55
N LYS A 58 -11.94 -1.51 6.65
CA LYS A 58 -13.25 -2.06 6.28
C LYS A 58 -13.34 -2.48 4.83
N ASN A 59 -12.72 -1.72 3.94
CA ASN A 59 -12.75 -1.97 2.51
C ASN A 59 -11.67 -1.14 1.81
N PHE A 60 -11.40 -1.48 0.56
CA PHE A 60 -10.62 -0.67 -0.35
C PHE A 60 -11.32 -0.59 -1.71
N LYS A 61 -11.57 0.63 -2.19
CA LYS A 61 -12.16 0.90 -3.50
C LYS A 61 -11.08 1.41 -4.43
N LEU A 62 -10.58 0.53 -5.30
CA LEU A 62 -9.66 0.90 -6.37
C LEU A 62 -10.33 1.94 -7.29
N ILE A 63 -9.61 3.03 -7.60
CA ILE A 63 -10.09 4.11 -8.47
C ILE A 63 -9.27 4.17 -9.76
N GLN A 64 -7.95 4.11 -9.64
CA GLN A 64 -7.02 4.20 -10.76
C GLN A 64 -5.89 3.20 -10.59
N GLN A 65 -5.41 2.67 -11.69
CA GLN A 65 -4.18 1.90 -11.78
C GLN A 65 -3.52 2.17 -13.13
N GLY A 66 -2.21 1.98 -13.21
CA GLY A 66 -1.49 2.18 -14.45
C GLY A 66 0.00 1.94 -14.31
N GLU A 67 0.70 2.31 -15.37
CA GLU A 67 2.16 2.24 -15.47
C GLU A 67 2.66 3.59 -16.00
N SER A 68 3.72 4.13 -15.41
CA SER A 68 4.39 5.34 -15.90
C SER A 68 5.89 5.19 -15.69
N GLY A 69 6.67 5.30 -16.77
CA GLY A 69 8.14 5.27 -16.69
C GLY A 69 8.72 4.02 -16.02
N GLY A 70 8.09 2.85 -16.19
CA GLY A 70 8.51 1.58 -15.56
C GLY A 70 8.09 1.42 -14.09
N THR A 71 7.33 2.37 -13.56
CA THR A 71 6.70 2.29 -12.23
C THR A 71 5.22 1.97 -12.39
N PHE A 72 4.78 0.87 -11.79
CA PHE A 72 3.36 0.53 -11.71
C PHE A 72 2.75 1.20 -10.49
N PHE A 73 1.49 1.61 -10.58
CA PHE A 73 0.79 2.15 -9.44
C PHE A 73 -0.67 1.71 -9.37
N CYS A 74 -1.21 1.75 -8.17
CA CYS A 74 -2.65 1.75 -7.95
C CYS A 74 -3.02 2.80 -6.90
N SER A 75 -4.19 3.39 -7.07
CA SER A 75 -4.74 4.39 -6.16
C SER A 75 -6.21 4.13 -5.95
N GLY A 76 -6.65 4.23 -4.70
CA GLY A 76 -8.04 4.02 -4.33
C GLY A 76 -8.38 4.67 -3.00
N ILE A 77 -9.60 4.45 -2.52
CA ILE A 77 -10.03 4.88 -1.19
C ILE A 77 -10.01 3.69 -0.24
N LEU A 78 -9.15 3.77 0.76
CA LEU A 78 -9.17 2.89 1.92
C LEU A 78 -10.23 3.41 2.90
N GLN A 79 -11.25 2.58 3.11
CA GLN A 79 -12.32 2.87 4.05
C GLN A 79 -11.97 2.23 5.40
N THR A 80 -11.99 3.02 6.47
CA THR A 80 -11.65 2.56 7.82
C THR A 80 -12.71 3.02 8.82
N ARG A 81 -12.60 2.60 10.09
CA ARG A 81 -13.51 3.06 11.17
C ARG A 81 -13.24 4.51 11.58
N LEU A 82 -12.00 4.98 11.45
CA LEU A 82 -11.55 6.29 11.96
C LEU A 82 -11.40 7.36 10.88
N GLY A 83 -11.82 7.08 9.65
CA GLY A 83 -11.72 7.99 8.52
C GLY A 83 -11.45 7.26 7.21
N ASN A 84 -11.62 7.96 6.10
CA ASN A 84 -11.24 7.43 4.80
C ASN A 84 -9.89 8.01 4.38
N TYR A 85 -9.09 7.22 3.67
CA TYR A 85 -7.80 7.64 3.16
C TYR A 85 -7.73 7.40 1.66
N ARG A 86 -7.30 8.40 0.89
CA ARG A 86 -6.73 8.11 -0.43
C ARG A 86 -5.44 7.34 -0.19
N THR A 87 -5.40 6.11 -0.70
CA THR A 87 -4.24 5.25 -0.60
C THR A 87 -3.66 5.03 -1.98
N THR A 88 -2.37 5.32 -2.14
CA THR A 88 -1.64 5.14 -3.38
C THR A 88 -0.42 4.27 -3.13
N LEU A 89 -0.22 3.27 -3.98
CA LEU A 89 0.88 2.32 -3.93
C LEU A 89 1.67 2.41 -5.23
N PHE A 90 3.00 2.47 -5.11
CA PHE A 90 3.93 2.48 -6.23
C PHE A 90 4.83 1.24 -6.18
N PHE A 91 4.98 0.61 -7.32
CA PHE A 91 5.72 -0.63 -7.50
C PHE A 91 6.80 -0.45 -8.55
N LYS A 92 8.02 -0.85 -8.22
CA LYS A 92 9.11 -0.95 -9.19
C LYS A 92 9.32 -2.37 -9.65
N GLN A 93 9.71 -2.52 -10.90
CA GLN A 93 10.13 -3.80 -11.45
C GLN A 93 11.59 -4.10 -11.09
N LYS A 94 11.85 -5.33 -10.60
CA LYS A 94 13.19 -5.89 -10.36
C LYS A 94 13.24 -7.30 -10.94
N GLY A 95 13.83 -7.42 -12.14
CA GLY A 95 13.74 -8.64 -12.94
C GLY A 95 12.28 -8.92 -13.33
N ASP A 96 11.82 -10.15 -13.09
CA ASP A 96 10.47 -10.60 -13.47
C ASP A 96 9.42 -10.35 -12.38
N LYS A 97 9.78 -9.66 -11.29
CA LYS A 97 8.88 -9.37 -10.17
C LYS A 97 8.78 -7.87 -9.96
N GLN A 98 7.62 -7.41 -9.50
CA GLN A 98 7.46 -6.04 -9.06
C GLN A 98 7.23 -5.97 -7.55
N PHE A 99 7.83 -4.95 -6.94
CA PHE A 99 7.90 -4.78 -5.49
C PHE A 99 7.35 -3.41 -5.11
N LEU A 100 6.52 -3.37 -4.06
CA LEU A 100 6.04 -2.15 -3.44
C LEU A 100 7.23 -1.40 -2.86
N GLU A 101 7.49 -0.21 -3.41
CA GLU A 101 8.54 0.68 -2.93
C GLU A 101 7.99 1.86 -2.15
N GLU A 102 6.74 2.25 -2.40
CA GLU A 102 6.13 3.37 -1.71
C GLU A 102 4.63 3.15 -1.50
N ILE A 103 4.16 3.52 -0.31
CA ILE A 103 2.74 3.60 0.03
C ILE A 103 2.42 4.90 0.74
N ARG A 104 1.33 5.55 0.31
CA ARG A 104 0.86 6.82 0.88
C ARG A 104 -0.56 6.68 1.38
N PHE A 105 -0.82 7.14 2.60
CA PHE A 105 -2.14 7.24 3.21
C PHE A 105 -2.47 8.71 3.46
N GLN A 106 -3.28 9.30 2.59
CA GLN A 106 -3.70 10.69 2.71
C GLN A 106 -5.13 10.75 3.25
N PRO A 107 -5.38 11.40 4.41
CA PRO A 107 -6.74 11.57 4.91
C PRO A 107 -7.63 12.26 3.88
N LEU A 108 -8.87 11.78 3.77
CA LEU A 108 -9.95 12.52 3.13
C LEU A 108 -10.70 13.29 4.22
N VAL A 109 -10.72 14.62 4.09
CA VAL A 109 -11.57 15.51 4.89
C VAL A 109 -13.04 15.27 4.62
#